data_AF-A0A813I6H7-F1
#
_entry.id   AF-A0A813I6H7-F1
#
_cell.length_a   1.000
_cell.length_b   1.000
_cell.length_c   1.000
_cell.angle_alpha   90.00
_cell.angle_beta   90.00
_cell.angle_gamma   90.00
#
_symmetry.space_group_name_H-M   'P 1'
#
loop_
_entity.id
_entity.type
_entity.pdbx_description
1 polymer ?
#
loop_
_entity_poly.entity_id
_entity_poly.type
_entity_poly.pdbx_seq_one_letter_code
_entity_poly.pdbx_strand_id
1 'polypeptide(L)'
;GRITETADALKRQAAEQIEAAGATAELRRKLEESAERSAAELRDAQVSLLSRVAEVQVEAKQQLLLERQTASAAIADLSRLQDDRHRELGNALERDRGSIEELSGKVDRSLQEQSASVSQALTDATERLRTLAEERASQQDAHLAVADKELRQLREEVPALARRLEATRQTQVDIGNHMSLCRLANGRMVAIDAITLTDSAKAELDWLTLDGSLLEAVVLTHPFHTLGIAWFHERYPSSPTCRWYGCPRHRKVAPFVSWAGDLSCPGTRKVFEPDLEMRIPDGAELVDPKPPSTNHFSSVFVFHRESKTIHCDDTIMYFDNPTFLAKLFGFQDGSMHFHPSIKTVGLHHSPEAPLAFMAWLKKLLEDWDFNHLVTAHKGRCFCDAKPKIKRMLENAQMPLLDLSAKWRAGREQGGGCYRHTAPASQGDFAWSDQGSECG
;
A
#
# COMPACT_ATOMS: atom_id res chain seq x y z
N GLY A 1 -49.15 -144.20 -73.85
CA GLY A 1 -47.85 -143.58 -74.14
C GLY A 1 -47.78 -142.18 -73.54
N ARG A 2 -48.43 -141.18 -74.16
CA ARG A 2 -48.20 -139.76 -73.82
C ARG A 2 -49.00 -139.15 -72.67
N ILE A 3 -50.01 -139.83 -72.10
CA ILE A 3 -50.83 -139.26 -71.01
C ILE A 3 -50.28 -139.65 -69.61
N THR A 4 -49.56 -140.77 -69.51
CA THR A 4 -48.99 -141.26 -68.24
C THR A 4 -47.78 -140.46 -67.78
N GLU A 5 -46.97 -139.89 -68.68
CA GLU A 5 -45.81 -139.06 -68.30
C GLU A 5 -46.19 -137.64 -67.85
N THR A 6 -47.31 -137.07 -68.36
CA THR A 6 -47.77 -135.74 -67.97
C THR A 6 -48.38 -135.73 -66.56
N ALA A 7 -48.99 -136.84 -66.14
CA ALA A 7 -49.55 -137.00 -64.80
C ALA A 7 -48.47 -137.10 -63.71
N ASP A 8 -47.34 -137.75 -64.01
CA ASP A 8 -46.25 -137.94 -63.05
C ASP A 8 -45.33 -136.72 -62.91
N ALA A 9 -45.24 -135.86 -63.94
CA ALA A 9 -44.56 -134.56 -63.86
C ALA A 9 -45.38 -133.53 -63.07
N LEU A 10 -46.70 -133.46 -63.30
CA LEU A 10 -47.61 -132.58 -62.54
C LEU A 10 -47.73 -132.98 -61.06
N LYS A 11 -47.67 -134.28 -60.74
CA LYS A 11 -47.64 -134.75 -59.33
C LYS A 11 -46.36 -134.35 -58.61
N ARG A 12 -45.20 -134.37 -59.29
CA ARG A 12 -43.92 -133.91 -58.72
C ARG A 12 -43.90 -132.39 -58.52
N GLN A 13 -44.37 -131.64 -59.50
CA GLN A 13 -44.47 -130.17 -59.37
C GLN A 13 -45.48 -129.75 -58.28
N ALA A 14 -46.60 -130.46 -58.13
CA ALA A 14 -47.55 -130.22 -57.05
C ALA A 14 -46.97 -130.58 -55.67
N ALA A 15 -46.17 -131.67 -55.57
CA ALA A 15 -45.51 -132.04 -54.33
C ALA A 15 -44.44 -131.02 -53.91
N GLU A 16 -43.61 -130.54 -54.84
CA GLU A 16 -42.60 -129.49 -54.58
C GLU A 16 -43.25 -128.14 -54.22
N GLN A 17 -44.38 -127.77 -54.82
CA GLN A 17 -45.10 -126.55 -54.42
C GLN A 17 -45.77 -126.68 -53.05
N ILE A 18 -46.25 -127.86 -52.67
CA ILE A 18 -46.78 -128.11 -51.32
C ILE A 18 -45.65 -128.05 -50.27
N GLU A 19 -44.48 -128.59 -50.58
CA GLU A 19 -43.30 -128.54 -49.69
C GLU A 19 -42.76 -127.10 -49.56
N ALA A 20 -42.64 -126.36 -50.66
CA ALA A 20 -42.24 -124.95 -50.65
C ALA A 20 -43.25 -124.05 -49.91
N ALA A 21 -44.55 -124.32 -50.07
CA ALA A 21 -45.60 -123.62 -49.31
C ALA A 21 -45.53 -123.95 -47.81
N GLY A 22 -45.24 -125.21 -47.45
CA GLY A 22 -45.00 -125.62 -46.07
C GLY A 22 -43.78 -124.96 -45.43
N ALA A 23 -42.66 -124.90 -46.16
CA ALA A 23 -41.45 -124.23 -45.70
C ALA A 23 -41.65 -122.70 -45.55
N THR A 24 -42.41 -122.08 -46.46
CA THR A 24 -42.73 -120.64 -46.39
C THR A 24 -43.68 -120.34 -45.23
N ALA A 25 -44.67 -121.20 -44.97
CA ALA A 25 -45.57 -121.07 -43.83
C ALA A 25 -44.82 -121.20 -42.50
N GLU A 26 -43.87 -122.14 -42.40
CA GLU A 26 -43.06 -122.33 -41.19
C GLU A 26 -42.08 -121.17 -40.95
N LEU A 27 -41.47 -120.61 -42.00
CA LEU A 27 -40.64 -119.40 -41.91
C LEU A 27 -41.46 -118.19 -41.45
N ARG A 28 -42.69 -118.04 -41.97
CA ARG A 28 -43.60 -116.96 -41.59
C ARG A 28 -44.02 -117.08 -40.12
N ARG A 29 -44.34 -118.30 -39.67
CA ARG A 29 -44.63 -118.60 -38.26
C ARG A 29 -43.46 -118.25 -37.36
N LYS A 30 -42.23 -118.65 -37.71
CA LYS A 30 -41.03 -118.32 -36.92
C LYS A 30 -40.73 -116.82 -36.90
N LEU A 31 -40.99 -116.11 -38.00
CA LEU A 31 -40.82 -114.67 -38.07
C LEU A 31 -41.86 -113.94 -37.20
N GLU A 32 -43.12 -114.39 -37.23
CA GLU A 32 -44.19 -113.88 -36.35
C GLU A 32 -43.86 -114.16 -34.88
N GLU A 33 -43.43 -115.38 -34.52
CA GLU A 33 -42.99 -115.71 -33.16
C GLU A 33 -41.75 -114.92 -32.70
N SER A 34 -40.85 -114.58 -33.61
CA SER A 34 -39.68 -113.73 -33.30
C SER A 34 -40.08 -112.28 -33.15
N ALA A 35 -40.98 -111.78 -34.01
CA ALA A 35 -41.49 -110.42 -33.94
C ALA A 35 -42.33 -110.20 -32.68
N GLU A 36 -43.15 -111.18 -32.29
CA GLU A 36 -43.91 -111.15 -31.04
C GLU A 36 -42.99 -111.18 -29.81
N ARG A 37 -41.93 -112.01 -29.84
CA ARG A 37 -40.91 -112.01 -28.78
C ARG A 37 -40.20 -110.67 -28.64
N SER A 38 -39.67 -110.11 -29.74
CA SER A 38 -39.01 -108.80 -29.71
C SER A 38 -39.97 -107.66 -29.33
N ALA A 39 -41.25 -107.74 -29.75
CA ALA A 39 -42.26 -106.78 -29.33
C ALA A 39 -42.61 -106.89 -27.84
N ALA A 40 -42.60 -108.09 -27.27
CA ALA A 40 -42.76 -108.30 -25.83
C ALA A 40 -41.57 -107.75 -25.04
N GLU A 41 -40.34 -108.06 -25.47
CA GLU A 41 -39.11 -107.54 -24.85
C GLU A 41 -39.03 -106.00 -24.90
N LEU A 42 -39.43 -105.39 -26.02
CA LEU A 42 -39.49 -103.93 -26.14
C LEU A 42 -40.54 -103.31 -25.21
N ARG A 43 -41.71 -103.95 -25.05
CA ARG A 43 -42.73 -103.48 -24.10
C ARG A 43 -42.23 -103.58 -22.66
N ASP A 44 -41.59 -104.68 -22.29
CA ASP A 44 -41.02 -104.85 -20.95
C ASP A 44 -39.90 -103.84 -20.67
N ALA A 45 -39.01 -103.61 -21.64
CA ALA A 45 -37.98 -102.59 -21.56
C ALA A 45 -38.56 -101.16 -21.45
N GLN A 46 -39.63 -100.86 -22.20
CA GLN A 46 -40.32 -99.58 -22.14
C GLN A 46 -41.00 -99.37 -20.77
N VAL A 47 -41.66 -100.38 -20.23
CA VAL A 47 -42.29 -100.33 -18.89
C VAL A 47 -41.21 -100.15 -17.82
N SER A 48 -40.10 -100.88 -17.90
CA SER A 48 -38.96 -100.74 -16.99
C SER A 48 -38.35 -99.33 -17.04
N LEU A 49 -38.15 -98.77 -18.24
CA LEU A 49 -37.63 -97.41 -18.41
C LEU A 49 -38.58 -96.37 -17.83
N LEU A 50 -39.88 -96.47 -18.10
CA LEU A 50 -40.89 -95.56 -17.56
C LEU A 50 -40.95 -95.63 -16.03
N SER A 51 -40.81 -96.81 -15.44
CA SER A 51 -40.71 -96.97 -13.98
C SER A 51 -39.49 -96.22 -13.42
N ARG A 52 -38.31 -96.38 -14.05
CA ARG A 52 -37.09 -95.69 -13.61
C ARG A 52 -37.18 -94.17 -13.79
N VAL A 53 -37.79 -93.68 -14.87
CA VAL A 53 -38.01 -92.24 -15.06
C VAL A 53 -38.95 -91.69 -13.99
N ALA A 54 -40.01 -92.43 -13.63
CA ALA A 54 -40.92 -92.02 -12.56
C ALA A 54 -40.21 -91.98 -11.19
N GLU A 55 -39.38 -92.98 -10.88
CA GLU A 55 -38.56 -93.01 -9.66
C GLU A 55 -37.61 -91.80 -9.58
N VAL A 56 -36.83 -91.54 -10.63
CA VAL A 56 -35.91 -90.40 -10.69
C VAL A 56 -36.65 -89.06 -10.59
N GLN A 57 -37.84 -88.94 -11.19
CA GLN A 57 -38.66 -87.74 -11.05
C GLN A 57 -39.18 -87.53 -9.62
N VAL A 58 -39.54 -88.60 -8.93
CA VAL A 58 -39.95 -88.53 -7.52
C VAL A 58 -38.78 -88.13 -6.63
N GLU A 59 -37.61 -88.74 -6.81
CA GLU A 59 -36.39 -88.40 -6.07
C GLU A 59 -35.97 -86.94 -6.29
N ALA A 60 -35.91 -86.49 -7.55
CA ALA A 60 -35.58 -85.10 -7.88
C ALA A 60 -36.57 -84.09 -7.27
N LYS A 61 -37.87 -84.42 -7.27
CA LYS A 61 -38.90 -83.57 -6.67
C LYS A 61 -38.77 -83.52 -5.14
N GLN A 62 -38.44 -84.64 -4.50
CA GLN A 62 -38.19 -84.69 -3.06
C GLN A 62 -36.94 -83.89 -2.68
N GLN A 63 -35.86 -83.99 -3.46
CA GLN A 63 -34.65 -83.21 -3.25
C GLN A 63 -34.90 -81.70 -3.39
N LEU A 64 -35.58 -81.27 -4.45
CA LEU A 64 -35.95 -79.86 -4.64
C LEU A 64 -36.84 -79.32 -3.51
N LEU A 65 -37.75 -80.14 -2.98
CA LEU A 65 -38.58 -79.76 -1.83
C LEU A 65 -37.73 -79.57 -0.58
N LEU A 66 -36.78 -80.46 -0.33
CA LEU A 66 -35.85 -80.34 0.80
C LEU A 66 -34.98 -79.10 0.68
N GLU A 67 -34.36 -78.87 -0.49
CA GLU A 67 -33.55 -77.67 -0.75
C GLU A 67 -34.35 -76.39 -0.58
N ARG A 68 -35.61 -76.37 -1.04
CA ARG A 68 -36.52 -75.23 -0.84
C ARG A 68 -36.84 -75.00 0.63
N GLN A 69 -37.05 -76.04 1.41
CA GLN A 69 -37.28 -75.94 2.86
C GLN A 69 -36.03 -75.40 3.58
N THR A 70 -34.85 -75.90 3.24
CA THR A 70 -33.57 -75.43 3.80
C THR A 70 -33.31 -73.96 3.44
N ALA A 71 -33.52 -73.58 2.18
CA ALA A 71 -33.38 -72.18 1.73
C ALA A 71 -34.37 -71.26 2.45
N SER A 72 -35.64 -71.69 2.62
CA SER A 72 -36.65 -70.92 3.34
C SER A 72 -36.28 -70.73 4.82
N ALA A 73 -35.71 -71.75 5.48
CA ALA A 73 -35.25 -71.64 6.85
C ALA A 73 -34.07 -70.66 6.96
N ALA A 74 -33.10 -70.75 6.05
CA ALA A 74 -31.94 -69.84 6.03
C ALA A 74 -32.35 -68.38 5.81
N ILE A 75 -33.33 -68.12 4.93
CA ILE A 75 -33.88 -66.77 4.72
C ILE A 75 -34.53 -66.25 6.00
N ALA A 76 -35.33 -67.07 6.69
CA ALA A 76 -35.97 -66.67 7.93
C ALA A 76 -34.96 -66.33 9.03
N ASP A 77 -33.87 -67.09 9.15
CA ASP A 77 -32.80 -66.81 10.11
C ASP A 77 -32.01 -65.54 9.77
N LEU A 78 -31.72 -65.31 8.49
CA LEU A 78 -31.10 -64.05 8.03
C LEU A 78 -31.99 -62.84 8.31
N SER A 79 -33.30 -62.94 8.09
CA SER A 79 -34.24 -61.87 8.43
C SER A 79 -34.25 -61.58 9.94
N ARG A 80 -34.23 -62.61 10.78
CA ARG A 80 -34.14 -62.43 12.24
C ARG A 80 -32.84 -61.74 12.66
N LEU A 81 -31.70 -62.17 12.10
CA LEU A 81 -30.41 -61.54 12.37
C LEU A 81 -30.38 -60.08 11.93
N GLN A 82 -30.99 -59.76 10.78
CA GLN A 82 -31.11 -58.40 10.29
C GLN A 82 -31.97 -57.54 11.24
N ASP A 83 -33.11 -58.05 11.70
CA ASP A 83 -33.99 -57.36 12.64
C ASP A 83 -33.31 -57.11 14.00
N ASP A 84 -32.60 -58.11 14.53
CA ASP A 84 -31.84 -57.98 15.76
C ASP A 84 -30.71 -56.96 15.60
N ARG A 85 -30.02 -56.94 14.45
CA ARG A 85 -28.98 -55.96 14.16
C ARG A 85 -29.54 -54.54 14.06
N HIS A 86 -30.70 -54.36 13.42
CA HIS A 86 -31.38 -53.07 13.38
C HIS A 86 -31.78 -52.60 14.78
N ARG A 87 -32.26 -53.50 15.64
CA ARG A 87 -32.61 -53.20 17.03
C ARG A 87 -31.38 -52.78 17.84
N GLU A 88 -30.26 -53.49 17.70
CA GLU A 88 -28.99 -53.13 18.35
C GLU A 88 -28.51 -51.73 17.94
N LEU A 89 -28.51 -51.44 16.64
CA LEU A 89 -28.11 -50.14 16.11
C LEU A 89 -29.05 -49.01 16.57
N GLY A 90 -30.36 -49.25 16.60
CA GLY A 90 -31.33 -48.29 17.14
C GLY A 90 -31.08 -47.97 18.61
N ASN A 91 -30.83 -49.00 19.43
CA ASN A 91 -30.52 -48.83 20.86
C ASN A 91 -29.15 -48.14 21.10
N ALA A 92 -28.18 -48.32 20.20
CA ALA A 92 -26.91 -47.60 20.26
C ALA A 92 -27.11 -46.11 19.94
N LEU A 93 -27.85 -45.80 18.87
CA LEU A 93 -28.14 -44.41 18.47
C LEU A 93 -28.90 -43.63 19.54
N GLU A 94 -29.88 -44.23 20.21
CA GLU A 94 -30.61 -43.58 21.31
C GLU A 94 -29.71 -43.28 22.52
N ARG A 95 -28.76 -44.17 22.84
CA ARG A 95 -27.77 -43.93 23.91
C ARG A 95 -26.81 -42.79 23.56
N ASP A 96 -26.33 -42.76 22.32
CA ASP A 96 -25.43 -41.71 21.84
C ASP A 96 -26.16 -40.36 21.80
N ARG A 97 -27.42 -40.34 21.35
CA ARG A 97 -28.28 -39.15 21.38
C ARG A 97 -28.45 -38.60 22.79
N GLY A 98 -28.78 -39.45 23.78
CA GLY A 98 -28.90 -39.02 25.18
C GLY A 98 -27.58 -38.46 25.73
N SER A 99 -26.45 -39.05 25.35
CA SER A 99 -25.12 -38.57 25.76
C SER A 99 -24.79 -37.20 25.15
N ILE A 100 -25.16 -36.98 23.89
CA ILE A 100 -24.99 -35.70 23.19
C ILE A 100 -25.88 -34.61 23.82
N GLU A 101 -27.15 -34.92 24.11
CA GLU A 101 -28.08 -33.99 24.76
C GLU A 101 -27.58 -33.60 26.16
N GLU A 102 -27.03 -34.55 26.94
CA GLU A 102 -26.43 -34.27 28.24
C GLU A 102 -25.17 -33.37 28.13
N LEU A 103 -24.28 -33.67 27.17
CA LEU A 103 -23.09 -32.85 26.91
C LEU A 103 -23.46 -31.44 26.46
N SER A 104 -24.44 -31.30 25.56
CA SER A 104 -24.96 -29.99 25.13
C SER A 104 -25.46 -29.19 26.32
N GLY A 105 -26.27 -29.80 27.20
CA GLY A 105 -26.76 -29.11 28.40
C GLY A 105 -25.67 -28.73 29.40
N LYS A 106 -24.55 -29.46 29.46
CA LYS A 106 -23.37 -29.07 30.27
C LYS A 106 -22.63 -27.88 29.65
N VAL A 107 -22.43 -27.89 28.33
CA VAL A 107 -21.80 -26.79 27.60
C VAL A 107 -22.63 -25.52 27.72
N ASP A 108 -23.95 -25.59 27.53
CA ASP A 108 -24.84 -24.44 27.62
C ASP A 108 -24.82 -23.81 29.02
N ARG A 109 -24.86 -24.62 30.08
CA ARG A 109 -24.72 -24.12 31.46
C ARG A 109 -23.37 -23.45 31.70
N SER A 110 -22.28 -24.07 31.24
CA SER A 110 -20.93 -23.50 31.40
C SER A 110 -20.78 -22.17 30.64
N LEU A 111 -21.34 -22.07 29.43
CA LEU A 111 -21.36 -20.83 28.65
C LEU A 111 -22.20 -19.75 29.33
N GLN A 112 -23.36 -20.09 29.88
CA GLN A 112 -24.19 -19.14 30.65
C GLN A 112 -23.47 -18.62 31.90
N GLU A 113 -22.81 -19.50 32.66
CA GLU A 113 -22.02 -19.11 33.84
C GLU A 113 -20.84 -18.20 33.47
N GLN A 114 -20.10 -18.53 32.40
CA GLN A 114 -19.00 -17.69 31.91
C GLN A 114 -19.51 -16.34 31.41
N SER A 115 -20.61 -16.32 30.66
CA SER A 115 -21.22 -15.07 30.16
C SER A 115 -21.68 -14.18 31.31
N ALA A 116 -22.28 -14.75 32.37
CA ALA A 116 -22.69 -14.01 33.55
C ALA A 116 -21.48 -13.42 34.30
N SER A 117 -20.43 -14.22 34.49
CA SER A 117 -19.18 -13.79 35.12
C SER A 117 -18.51 -12.63 34.38
N VAL A 118 -18.39 -12.72 33.05
CA VAL A 118 -17.82 -11.65 32.22
C VAL A 118 -18.66 -10.39 32.27
N SER A 119 -19.99 -10.52 32.21
CA SER A 119 -20.91 -9.37 32.29
C SER A 119 -20.79 -8.64 33.62
N GLN A 120 -20.66 -9.38 34.72
CA GLN A 120 -20.44 -8.79 36.04
C GLN A 120 -19.08 -8.07 36.12
N ALA A 121 -18.00 -8.72 35.65
CA ALA A 121 -16.67 -8.12 35.64
C ALA A 121 -16.61 -6.82 34.80
N LEU A 122 -17.31 -6.79 33.67
CA LEU A 122 -17.41 -5.59 32.83
C LEU A 122 -18.17 -4.46 33.53
N THR A 123 -19.25 -4.79 34.25
CA THR A 123 -20.01 -3.83 35.04
C THR A 123 -19.14 -3.22 36.14
N ASP A 124 -18.42 -4.06 36.89
CA ASP A 124 -17.51 -3.61 37.95
C ASP A 124 -16.37 -2.74 37.41
N ALA A 125 -15.80 -3.11 36.25
CA ALA A 125 -14.74 -2.33 35.61
C ALA A 125 -15.25 -0.96 35.14
N THR A 126 -16.46 -0.91 34.60
CA THR A 126 -17.09 0.34 34.14
C THR A 126 -17.32 1.29 35.32
N GLU A 127 -17.80 0.79 36.46
CA GLU A 127 -18.02 1.62 37.63
C GLU A 127 -16.69 2.15 38.20
N ARG A 128 -15.63 1.33 38.25
CA ARG A 128 -14.29 1.79 38.65
C ARG A 128 -13.76 2.90 37.75
N LEU A 129 -13.92 2.77 36.43
CA LEU A 129 -13.51 3.80 35.49
C LEU A 129 -14.30 5.09 35.67
N ARG A 130 -15.60 4.99 35.97
CA ARG A 130 -16.45 6.15 36.26
C ARG A 130 -15.95 6.90 37.50
N THR A 131 -15.67 6.19 38.59
CA THR A 131 -15.12 6.79 39.82
C THR A 131 -13.77 7.47 39.56
N LEU A 132 -12.85 6.81 38.84
CA LEU A 132 -11.54 7.39 38.50
C LEU A 132 -11.66 8.63 37.61
N ALA A 133 -12.64 8.65 36.69
CA ALA A 133 -12.90 9.81 35.85
C ALA A 133 -13.44 10.99 36.68
N GLU A 134 -14.36 10.74 37.62
CA GLU A 134 -14.89 11.74 38.54
C GLU A 134 -13.78 12.32 39.46
N GLU A 135 -12.90 11.47 39.99
CA GLU A 135 -11.73 11.90 40.77
C GLU A 135 -10.78 12.77 39.94
N ARG A 136 -10.48 12.36 38.70
CA ARG A 136 -9.58 13.10 37.81
C ARG A 136 -10.18 14.45 37.39
N ALA A 137 -11.49 14.51 37.14
CA ALA A 137 -12.19 15.75 36.84
C ALA A 137 -12.09 16.73 38.03
N SER A 138 -12.33 16.24 39.26
CA SER A 138 -12.19 17.03 40.49
C SER A 138 -10.75 17.55 40.69
N GLN A 139 -9.74 16.73 40.40
CA GLN A 139 -8.33 17.16 40.42
C GLN A 139 -8.05 18.24 39.37
N GLN A 140 -8.57 18.07 38.15
CA GLN A 140 -8.41 19.06 37.08
C GLN A 140 -9.09 20.38 37.43
N ASP A 141 -10.28 20.37 38.02
CA ASP A 141 -10.96 21.58 38.50
C ASP A 141 -10.16 22.28 39.59
N ALA A 142 -9.55 21.54 40.52
CA ALA A 142 -8.65 22.10 41.52
C ALA A 142 -7.39 22.72 40.89
N HIS A 143 -6.78 22.06 39.90
CA HIS A 143 -5.65 22.61 39.15
C HIS A 143 -6.03 23.86 38.36
N LEU A 144 -7.20 23.87 37.72
CA LEU A 144 -7.72 25.02 36.99
C LEU A 144 -8.01 26.19 37.94
N ALA A 145 -8.50 25.94 39.15
CA ALA A 145 -8.70 26.97 40.16
C ALA A 145 -7.38 27.60 40.64
N VAL A 146 -6.34 26.79 40.81
CA VAL A 146 -4.98 27.28 41.10
C VAL A 146 -4.43 28.08 39.93
N ALA A 147 -4.57 27.57 38.70
CA ALA A 147 -4.13 28.26 37.49
C ALA A 147 -4.89 29.57 37.24
N ASP A 148 -6.19 29.66 37.52
CA ASP A 148 -6.98 30.90 37.43
C ASP A 148 -6.49 31.92 38.48
N LYS A 149 -6.16 31.46 39.69
CA LYS A 149 -5.57 32.31 40.73
C LYS A 149 -4.20 32.85 40.29
N GLU A 150 -3.35 32.00 39.75
CA GLU A 150 -2.04 32.39 39.19
C GLU A 150 -2.20 33.31 37.99
N LEU A 151 -3.15 33.07 37.09
CA LEU A 151 -3.46 33.93 35.95
C LEU A 151 -3.98 35.30 36.38
N ARG A 152 -4.78 35.39 37.45
CA ARG A 152 -5.20 36.69 38.02
C ARG A 152 -4.03 37.45 38.60
N GLN A 153 -3.15 36.77 39.34
CA GLN A 153 -1.93 37.36 39.87
C GLN A 153 -1.01 37.82 38.73
N LEU A 154 -0.81 36.97 37.72
CA LEU A 154 -0.08 37.32 36.50
C LEU A 154 -0.78 38.46 35.75
N ARG A 155 -2.10 38.55 35.71
CA ARG A 155 -2.80 39.67 35.03
C ARG A 155 -2.54 41.01 35.71
N GLU A 156 -2.25 41.01 37.02
CA GLU A 156 -1.82 42.21 37.76
C GLU A 156 -0.32 42.48 37.61
N GLU A 157 0.51 41.43 37.53
CA GLU A 157 1.97 41.53 37.40
C GLU A 157 2.44 41.75 35.96
N VAL A 158 1.74 41.21 34.95
CA VAL A 158 2.05 41.25 33.52
C VAL A 158 2.09 42.68 32.98
N PRO A 159 1.24 43.64 33.37
CA PRO A 159 1.42 45.03 32.96
C PRO A 159 2.70 45.67 33.52
N ALA A 160 3.20 45.23 34.68
CA ALA A 160 4.46 45.70 35.26
C ALA A 160 5.67 44.99 34.64
N LEU A 161 5.55 43.68 34.41
CA LEU A 161 6.55 42.86 33.73
C LEU A 161 6.64 43.21 32.25
N ALA A 162 5.53 43.49 31.56
CA ALA A 162 5.47 43.99 30.19
C ALA A 162 6.11 45.36 30.09
N ARG A 163 5.94 46.26 31.06
CA ARG A 163 6.71 47.53 31.09
C ARG A 163 8.22 47.31 31.27
N ARG A 164 8.62 46.31 32.06
CA ARG A 164 10.04 45.93 32.24
C ARG A 164 10.59 45.18 31.02
N LEU A 165 9.80 44.33 30.39
CA LEU A 165 10.13 43.56 29.18
C LEU A 165 10.10 44.45 27.95
N GLU A 166 9.21 45.42 27.79
CA GLU A 166 9.26 46.42 26.71
C GLU A 166 10.59 47.20 26.80
N ALA A 167 11.01 47.54 28.02
CA ALA A 167 12.31 48.16 28.29
C ALA A 167 13.52 47.22 28.03
N THR A 168 13.33 45.89 28.05
CA THR A 168 14.40 44.90 27.81
C THR A 168 14.39 44.35 26.36
N ARG A 169 13.20 44.26 25.75
CA ARG A 169 12.88 43.71 24.43
C ARG A 169 13.04 44.74 23.31
N GLN A 170 13.18 46.02 23.66
CA GLN A 170 13.75 47.06 22.79
C GLN A 170 15.21 46.79 22.36
N THR A 171 15.77 45.59 22.60
CA THR A 171 17.09 45.19 22.11
C THR A 171 17.08 44.02 21.11
N GLN A 172 15.94 43.38 20.83
CA GLN A 172 15.81 42.42 19.72
C GLN A 172 14.49 42.62 18.97
N VAL A 173 14.61 43.10 17.73
CA VAL A 173 13.48 43.28 16.81
C VAL A 173 13.06 41.89 16.31
N ASP A 174 11.85 41.44 16.66
CA ASP A 174 11.23 40.31 15.98
C ASP A 174 10.99 40.69 14.51
N ILE A 175 11.70 40.03 13.60
CA ILE A 175 11.61 40.29 12.17
C ILE A 175 10.64 39.33 11.46
N GLY A 176 10.06 38.36 12.18
CA GLY A 176 9.23 37.27 11.67
C GLY A 176 10.05 36.27 10.85
N ASN A 177 9.81 34.97 11.01
CA ASN A 177 10.40 33.93 10.17
C ASN A 177 9.27 33.16 9.47
N HIS A 178 9.40 32.94 8.16
CA HIS A 178 8.41 32.23 7.36
C HIS A 178 8.98 30.92 6.85
N MET A 179 8.11 29.91 6.79
CA MET A 179 8.29 28.71 5.98
C MET A 179 7.03 28.51 5.14
N SER A 180 7.11 27.70 4.10
CA SER A 180 5.95 27.37 3.26
C SER A 180 5.67 25.87 3.29
N LEU A 181 4.39 25.49 3.22
CA LEU A 181 3.96 24.11 3.03
C LEU A 181 3.22 24.03 1.71
N CYS A 182 3.75 23.24 0.77
CA CYS A 182 3.19 23.08 -0.56
C CYS A 182 2.66 21.67 -0.74
N ARG A 183 1.45 21.54 -1.29
CA ARG A 183 0.86 20.24 -1.65
C ARG A 183 1.17 19.95 -3.11
N LEU A 184 1.82 18.83 -3.37
CA LEU A 184 2.13 18.33 -4.71
C LEU A 184 0.90 17.68 -5.37
N ALA A 185 0.94 17.46 -6.68
CA ALA A 185 -0.17 16.86 -7.44
C ALA A 185 -0.49 15.42 -6.98
N ASN A 186 0.52 14.71 -6.46
CA ASN A 186 0.37 13.37 -5.89
C ASN A 186 -0.29 13.37 -4.48
N GLY A 187 -0.64 14.54 -3.94
CA GLY A 187 -1.24 14.71 -2.62
C GLY A 187 -0.25 14.76 -1.45
N ARG A 188 1.04 14.47 -1.67
CA ARG A 188 2.11 14.64 -0.69
C ARG A 188 2.46 16.12 -0.51
N MET A 189 3.25 16.42 0.51
CA MET A 189 3.61 17.80 0.85
C MET A 189 5.10 18.02 0.94
N VAL A 190 5.55 19.23 0.57
CA VAL A 190 6.92 19.70 0.72
C VAL A 190 6.93 20.91 1.64
N ALA A 191 7.73 20.84 2.70
CA ALA A 191 8.07 22.01 3.50
C ALA A 191 9.24 22.76 2.83
N ILE A 192 9.05 24.05 2.56
CA ILE A 192 10.08 24.94 2.04
C ILE A 192 10.55 25.81 3.21
N ASP A 193 11.83 25.67 3.50
CA ASP A 193 12.53 26.14 4.68
C ASP A 193 12.07 25.50 6.01
N ALA A 194 12.90 25.67 7.05
CA ALA A 194 12.65 25.10 8.38
C ALA A 194 12.87 26.15 9.45
N ILE A 195 11.81 26.44 10.20
CA ILE A 195 11.80 27.38 11.31
C ILE A 195 11.31 26.68 12.59
N THR A 196 11.65 27.23 13.74
CA THR A 196 11.00 26.84 15.00
C THR A 196 9.56 27.33 14.97
N LEU A 197 8.59 26.42 15.07
CA LEU A 197 7.17 26.76 15.07
C LEU A 197 6.65 26.99 16.50
N THR A 198 5.67 27.87 16.63
CA THR A 198 4.84 27.93 17.84
C THR A 198 4.01 26.66 17.96
N ASP A 199 3.51 26.37 19.16
CA ASP A 199 2.67 25.17 19.38
C ASP A 199 1.43 25.15 18.46
N SER A 200 0.81 26.31 18.22
CA SER A 200 -0.33 26.43 17.30
C SER A 200 0.04 26.14 15.85
N ALA A 201 1.15 26.69 15.35
CA ALA A 201 1.61 26.46 13.99
C ALA A 201 2.12 25.02 13.79
N LYS A 202 2.72 24.42 14.83
CA LYS A 202 3.08 23.00 14.83
C LYS A 202 1.83 22.13 14.76
N ALA A 203 0.82 22.39 15.59
CA ALA A 203 -0.43 21.64 15.58
C ALA A 203 -1.16 21.73 14.23
N GLU A 204 -1.13 22.90 13.59
CA GLU A 204 -1.65 23.08 12.23
C GLU A 204 -0.84 22.27 11.20
N LEU A 205 0.48 22.31 11.26
CA LEU A 205 1.36 21.52 10.39
C LEU A 205 1.10 20.01 10.57
N ASP A 206 1.02 19.52 11.81
CA ASP A 206 0.71 18.14 12.14
C ASP A 206 -0.64 17.72 11.55
N TRP A 207 -1.68 18.55 11.75
CA TRP A 207 -3.00 18.29 11.22
C TRP A 207 -3.02 18.22 9.68
N LEU A 208 -2.37 19.18 9.01
CA LEU A 208 -2.28 19.22 7.55
C LEU A 208 -1.50 18.03 6.97
N THR A 209 -0.48 17.56 7.69
CA THR A 209 0.45 16.54 7.21
C THR A 209 0.20 15.15 7.76
N LEU A 210 -0.87 14.96 8.56
CA LEU A 210 -1.12 13.73 9.31
C LEU A 210 0.11 13.33 10.13
N ASP A 211 0.49 14.20 11.07
CA ASP A 211 1.66 14.08 11.95
C ASP A 211 2.97 13.86 11.16
N GLY A 212 3.14 14.61 10.07
CA GLY A 212 4.30 14.52 9.18
C GLY A 212 4.28 13.35 8.21
N SER A 213 3.31 12.43 8.28
CA SER A 213 3.28 11.26 7.41
C SER A 213 3.08 11.60 5.93
N LEU A 214 2.49 12.76 5.60
CA LEU A 214 2.34 13.29 4.23
C LEU A 214 3.54 14.14 3.76
N LEU A 215 4.48 14.48 4.64
CA LEU A 215 5.70 15.19 4.22
C LEU A 215 6.53 14.25 3.34
N GLU A 216 6.70 14.62 2.08
CA GLU A 216 7.62 13.99 1.14
C GLU A 216 9.03 14.56 1.27
N ALA A 217 9.13 15.86 1.55
CA ALA A 217 10.42 16.51 1.68
C ALA A 217 10.42 17.79 2.52
N VAL A 218 11.62 18.13 2.99
CA VAL A 218 11.98 19.44 3.55
C VAL A 218 13.11 20.03 2.67
N VAL A 219 12.92 21.24 2.16
CA VAL A 219 13.82 21.91 1.20
C VAL A 219 14.31 23.22 1.80
N LEU A 220 15.59 23.29 2.18
CA LEU A 220 16.17 24.48 2.83
C LEU A 220 16.83 25.42 1.81
N THR A 221 16.20 26.55 1.57
CA THR A 221 16.42 27.39 0.38
C THR A 221 17.57 28.38 0.52
N HIS A 222 17.92 28.78 1.74
CA HIS A 222 18.96 29.78 1.96
C HIS A 222 20.08 29.28 2.90
N PRO A 223 21.37 29.41 2.54
CA PRO A 223 22.50 28.83 3.29
C PRO A 223 22.62 29.23 4.77
N PHE A 224 21.96 30.31 5.19
CA PHE A 224 22.04 30.85 6.55
C PHE A 224 20.80 30.56 7.40
N HIS A 225 19.76 29.93 6.85
CA HIS A 225 18.56 29.56 7.59
C HIS A 225 18.74 28.25 8.33
N THR A 226 19.63 28.30 9.31
CA THR A 226 20.14 27.12 10.01
C THR A 226 19.53 26.92 11.39
N LEU A 227 18.97 27.96 12.00
CA LEU A 227 18.55 27.96 13.41
C LEU A 227 17.38 27.00 13.67
N GLY A 228 16.43 26.89 12.74
CA GLY A 228 15.26 26.02 12.86
C GLY A 228 15.52 24.55 12.51
N ILE A 229 16.66 24.23 11.89
CA ILE A 229 16.92 22.89 11.32
C ILE A 229 16.84 21.81 12.40
N ALA A 230 17.54 21.99 13.52
CA ALA A 230 17.58 20.97 14.58
C ALA A 230 16.18 20.74 15.19
N TRP A 231 15.46 21.82 15.49
CA TRP A 231 14.11 21.74 16.07
C TRP A 231 13.12 21.05 15.13
N PHE A 232 13.17 21.39 13.84
CA PHE A 232 12.26 20.85 12.83
C PHE A 232 12.60 19.39 12.50
N HIS A 233 13.89 19.04 12.41
CA HIS A 233 14.35 17.68 12.17
C HIS A 233 14.05 16.72 13.32
N GLU A 234 14.16 17.17 14.57
CA GLU A 234 13.77 16.35 15.74
C GLU A 234 12.29 15.90 15.66
N ARG A 235 11.42 16.73 15.07
CA ARG A 235 9.98 16.49 14.97
C ARG A 235 9.57 15.80 13.66
N TYR A 236 10.26 16.11 12.57
CA TYR A 236 10.02 15.55 11.24
C TYR A 236 11.34 14.99 10.67
N PRO A 237 11.86 13.90 11.24
CA PRO A 237 13.19 13.41 10.93
C PRO A 237 13.30 12.94 9.48
N SER A 238 14.53 12.98 8.96
CA SER A 238 14.86 12.38 7.68
C SER A 238 14.47 10.90 7.69
N SER A 239 13.71 10.48 6.68
CA SER A 239 13.29 9.10 6.50
C SER A 239 13.20 8.78 5.00
N PRO A 240 13.03 7.50 4.60
CA PRO A 240 12.82 7.16 3.19
C PRO A 240 11.62 7.89 2.56
N THR A 241 10.64 8.31 3.37
CA THR A 241 9.43 9.00 2.91
C THR A 241 9.45 10.51 3.15
N CYS A 242 10.34 11.03 4.01
CA CYS A 242 10.54 12.47 4.26
C CYS A 242 12.02 12.82 4.00
N ARG A 243 12.31 13.25 2.77
CA ARG A 243 13.67 13.51 2.27
C ARG A 243 14.10 14.94 2.53
N TRP A 244 15.33 15.13 3.00
CA TRP A 244 15.84 16.47 3.32
C TRP A 244 16.82 16.96 2.26
N TYR A 245 16.59 18.18 1.74
CA TYR A 245 17.42 18.83 0.74
C TYR A 245 17.89 20.18 1.25
N GLY A 246 19.13 20.54 0.93
CA GLY A 246 19.64 21.83 1.37
C GLY A 246 20.85 22.28 0.56
N CYS A 247 21.18 23.56 0.72
CA CYS A 247 22.41 24.15 0.21
C CYS A 247 23.67 23.49 0.81
N PRO A 248 24.85 23.59 0.15
CA PRO A 248 26.11 23.00 0.62
C PRO A 248 26.48 23.37 2.06
N ARG A 249 26.16 24.59 2.49
CA ARG A 249 26.40 25.04 3.87
C ARG A 249 25.58 24.27 4.91
N HIS A 250 24.32 23.95 4.65
CA HIS A 250 23.47 23.17 5.57
C HIS A 250 24.09 21.83 5.91
N ARG A 251 24.66 21.16 4.90
CA ARG A 251 25.33 19.87 5.05
C ARG A 251 26.55 19.93 5.98
N LYS A 252 27.23 21.07 6.05
CA LYS A 252 28.36 21.30 6.96
C LYS A 252 27.93 21.59 8.40
N VAL A 253 26.86 22.37 8.58
CA VAL A 253 26.43 22.86 9.91
C VAL A 253 25.38 21.98 10.59
N ALA A 254 24.67 21.15 9.82
CA ALA A 254 23.70 20.18 10.32
C ALA A 254 24.05 18.75 9.81
N PRO A 255 25.20 18.19 10.26
CA PRO A 255 25.64 16.85 9.86
C PRO A 255 24.75 15.73 10.44
N PHE A 256 23.87 16.04 11.39
CA PHE A 256 22.90 15.12 11.96
C PHE A 256 21.70 14.84 11.04
N VAL A 257 21.50 15.65 9.99
CA VAL A 257 20.46 15.42 8.98
C VAL A 257 20.97 14.44 7.92
N SER A 258 20.17 13.43 7.62
CA SER A 258 20.45 12.51 6.50
C SER A 258 19.99 13.15 5.18
N TRP A 259 20.89 13.90 4.56
CA TRP A 259 20.62 14.67 3.34
C TRP A 259 20.38 13.77 2.12
N ALA A 260 19.26 13.98 1.43
CA ALA A 260 18.90 13.32 0.18
C ALA A 260 19.52 13.99 -1.06
N GLY A 261 19.90 15.26 -0.98
CA GLY A 261 20.53 15.95 -2.09
C GLY A 261 20.99 17.37 -1.79
N ASP A 262 21.84 17.87 -2.68
CA ASP A 262 22.42 19.20 -2.63
C ASP A 262 21.70 20.14 -3.60
N LEU A 263 21.15 21.25 -3.10
CA LEU A 263 20.40 22.19 -3.93
C LEU A 263 21.27 22.99 -4.91
N SER A 264 22.60 22.96 -4.79
CA SER A 264 23.50 23.51 -5.82
C SER A 264 23.53 22.65 -7.09
N CYS A 265 23.17 21.36 -6.99
CA CYS A 265 23.11 20.45 -8.12
C CYS A 265 21.79 20.60 -8.91
N PRO A 266 21.83 20.79 -10.25
CA PRO A 266 20.62 20.88 -11.07
C PRO A 266 19.71 19.65 -10.98
N GLY A 267 20.28 18.44 -10.88
CA GLY A 267 19.51 17.20 -10.77
C GLY A 267 18.61 17.18 -9.53
N THR A 268 19.14 17.57 -8.37
CA THR A 268 18.38 17.70 -7.13
C THR A 268 17.19 18.63 -7.26
N ARG A 269 17.40 19.79 -7.91
CA ARG A 269 16.37 20.82 -8.11
C ARG A 269 15.21 20.36 -9.00
N LYS A 270 15.43 19.35 -9.84
CA LYS A 270 14.42 18.80 -10.77
C LYS A 270 13.59 17.65 -10.20
N VAL A 271 13.92 17.15 -9.01
CA VAL A 271 13.25 15.98 -8.40
C VAL A 271 11.74 16.21 -8.16
N PHE A 272 11.32 17.47 -8.04
CA PHE A 272 9.93 17.85 -7.77
C PHE A 272 9.22 18.43 -9.00
N GLU A 273 9.84 18.40 -10.18
CA GLU A 273 9.18 18.81 -11.41
C GLU A 273 8.07 17.81 -11.79
N PRO A 274 6.93 18.28 -12.35
CA PRO A 274 6.66 19.66 -12.74
C PRO A 274 6.11 20.56 -11.63
N ASP A 275 5.72 20.03 -10.47
CA ASP A 275 4.99 20.75 -9.42
C ASP A 275 5.78 21.92 -8.82
N LEU A 276 7.07 21.70 -8.54
CA LEU A 276 8.01 22.70 -8.06
C LEU A 276 9.15 22.87 -9.07
N GLU A 277 9.36 24.11 -9.52
CA GLU A 277 10.55 24.49 -10.28
C GLU A 277 11.49 25.31 -9.39
N MET A 278 12.80 25.02 -9.42
CA MET A 278 13.78 25.68 -8.56
C MET A 278 14.90 26.35 -9.37
N ARG A 279 15.17 27.62 -9.09
CA ARG A 279 16.22 28.41 -9.75
C ARG A 279 17.08 29.14 -8.73
N ILE A 280 18.34 29.36 -9.07
CA ILE A 280 19.30 30.12 -8.25
C ILE A 280 19.65 31.40 -9.01
N PRO A 281 19.71 32.57 -8.36
CA PRO A 281 20.18 33.81 -8.98
C PRO A 281 21.57 33.68 -9.60
N ASP A 282 21.70 34.07 -10.88
CA ASP A 282 23.02 34.20 -11.51
C ASP A 282 23.75 35.44 -10.97
N GLY A 283 25.09 35.40 -10.99
CA GLY A 283 25.92 36.51 -10.53
C GLY A 283 26.03 36.65 -9.01
N ALA A 284 25.50 35.70 -8.23
CA ALA A 284 25.57 35.66 -6.78
C ALA A 284 26.09 34.31 -6.25
N GLU A 285 26.67 34.33 -5.05
CA GLU A 285 27.23 33.14 -4.41
C GLU A 285 26.19 32.43 -3.53
N LEU A 286 25.99 31.12 -3.71
CA LEU A 286 25.08 30.28 -2.90
C LEU A 286 25.83 29.21 -2.08
N VAL A 287 26.97 28.71 -2.56
CA VAL A 287 27.65 27.52 -2.02
C VAL A 287 28.30 27.83 -0.67
N ASP A 288 29.06 28.91 -0.59
CA ASP A 288 29.67 29.39 0.66
C ASP A 288 29.78 30.92 0.66
N PRO A 289 28.65 31.63 0.83
CA PRO A 289 28.63 33.08 0.71
C PRO A 289 29.51 33.72 1.80
N LYS A 290 30.44 34.58 1.37
CA LYS A 290 31.36 35.31 2.27
C LYS A 290 31.12 36.81 2.20
N PRO A 291 31.29 37.53 3.33
CA PRO A 291 31.49 36.99 4.67
C PRO A 291 30.17 36.48 5.28
N PRO A 292 30.19 35.41 6.11
CA PRO A 292 28.98 34.78 6.69
C PRO A 292 28.05 35.73 7.46
N SER A 293 28.59 36.83 7.98
CA SER A 293 27.83 37.80 8.78
C SER A 293 26.97 38.75 7.95
N THR A 294 27.20 38.88 6.64
CA THR A 294 26.52 39.91 5.82
C THR A 294 26.12 39.47 4.41
N ASN A 295 26.70 38.39 3.88
CA ASN A 295 26.36 37.92 2.53
C ASN A 295 25.16 36.96 2.55
N HIS A 296 23.97 37.51 2.72
CA HIS A 296 22.68 36.78 2.79
C HIS A 296 21.82 37.04 1.54
N PHE A 297 22.45 37.28 0.39
CA PHE A 297 21.71 37.72 -0.80
C PHE A 297 21.04 36.56 -1.56
N SER A 298 21.79 35.51 -1.87
CA SER A 298 21.36 34.47 -2.81
C SER A 298 20.66 33.32 -2.11
N SER A 299 19.46 32.99 -2.56
CA SER A 299 18.68 31.83 -2.15
C SER A 299 18.23 31.01 -3.35
N VAL A 300 17.75 29.80 -3.11
CA VAL A 300 17.02 29.01 -4.11
C VAL A 300 15.58 29.52 -4.19
N PHE A 301 15.18 30.06 -5.33
CA PHE A 301 13.80 30.42 -5.62
C PHE A 301 13.01 29.15 -5.93
N VAL A 302 11.93 28.91 -5.21
CA VAL A 302 11.04 27.76 -5.42
C VAL A 302 9.70 28.27 -5.94
N PHE A 303 9.33 27.86 -7.15
CA PHE A 303 8.05 28.18 -7.76
C PHE A 303 7.11 26.99 -7.69
N HIS A 304 6.02 27.15 -6.95
CA HIS A 304 4.92 26.19 -6.93
C HIS A 304 3.89 26.57 -8.00
N ARG A 305 3.79 25.74 -9.04
CA ARG A 305 2.99 26.06 -10.24
C ARG A 305 1.51 26.20 -9.94
N GLU A 306 0.95 25.27 -9.20
CA GLU A 306 -0.50 25.21 -8.93
C GLU A 306 -0.99 26.45 -8.18
N SER A 307 -0.28 26.85 -7.13
CA SER A 307 -0.66 28.04 -6.35
C SER A 307 -0.15 29.34 -6.95
N LYS A 308 0.63 29.30 -8.03
CA LYS A 308 1.28 30.48 -8.63
C LYS A 308 2.11 31.29 -7.62
N THR A 309 2.85 30.59 -6.75
CA THR A 309 3.59 31.20 -5.63
C THR A 309 5.09 30.98 -5.77
N ILE A 310 5.88 32.03 -5.58
CA ILE A 310 7.33 31.95 -5.39
C ILE A 310 7.67 32.05 -3.91
N HIS A 311 8.48 31.14 -3.42
CA HIS A 311 9.26 31.32 -2.20
C HIS A 311 10.66 31.77 -2.59
N CYS A 312 11.05 33.00 -2.22
CA CYS A 312 12.35 33.58 -2.58
C CYS A 312 13.26 33.82 -1.38
N ASP A 313 12.80 33.48 -0.17
CA ASP A 313 13.60 33.60 1.03
C ASP A 313 14.09 35.06 1.22
N ASP A 314 15.37 35.31 1.52
CA ASP A 314 15.93 36.64 1.76
C ASP A 314 16.13 37.52 0.50
N THR A 315 16.30 36.94 -0.70
CA THR A 315 16.76 37.70 -1.89
C THR A 315 15.88 38.92 -2.20
N ILE A 316 14.56 38.76 -2.04
CA ILE A 316 13.58 39.84 -2.15
C ILE A 316 12.89 39.98 -0.80
N MET A 317 12.82 41.21 -0.31
CA MET A 317 12.08 41.57 0.90
C MET A 317 10.76 42.25 0.51
N TYR A 318 9.69 41.90 1.22
CA TYR A 318 8.39 42.56 1.11
C TYR A 318 8.00 43.17 2.46
N PHE A 319 7.67 44.46 2.45
CA PHE A 319 7.24 45.17 3.66
C PHE A 319 5.73 45.36 3.66
N ASP A 320 5.06 44.56 4.49
CA ASP A 320 3.65 44.74 4.84
C ASP A 320 3.56 45.46 6.19
N ASN A 321 2.89 46.61 6.21
CA ASN A 321 2.76 47.49 7.36
C ASN A 321 4.08 47.77 8.13
N PRO A 322 5.10 48.38 7.48
CA PRO A 322 6.37 48.66 8.13
C PRO A 322 6.22 49.58 9.35
N THR A 323 7.08 49.36 10.35
CA THR A 323 7.13 50.22 11.56
C THR A 323 7.45 51.67 11.17
N PHE A 324 7.11 52.62 12.06
CA PHE A 324 7.41 54.03 11.83
C PHE A 324 8.90 54.29 11.51
N LEU A 325 9.80 53.59 12.19
CA LEU A 325 11.24 53.70 11.94
C LEU A 325 11.60 53.19 10.54
N ALA A 326 11.05 52.05 10.11
CA ALA A 326 11.28 51.52 8.76
C ALA A 326 10.75 52.48 7.66
N LYS A 327 9.61 53.12 7.90
CA LYS A 327 9.06 54.15 6.99
C LYS A 327 10.00 55.34 6.81
N LEU A 328 10.68 55.78 7.86
CA LEU A 328 11.66 56.86 7.80
C LEU A 328 12.88 56.51 6.92
N PHE A 329 13.23 55.22 6.82
CA PHE A 329 14.28 54.71 5.93
C PHE A 329 13.78 54.38 4.52
N GLY A 330 12.57 54.78 4.15
CA GLY A 330 12.02 54.64 2.80
C GLY A 330 11.29 53.32 2.52
N PHE A 331 11.10 52.47 3.53
CA PHE A 331 10.28 51.26 3.39
C PHE A 331 8.80 51.61 3.53
N GLN A 332 8.12 51.68 2.39
CA GLN A 332 6.68 51.96 2.33
C GLN A 332 5.85 50.69 2.44
N ASP A 333 4.58 50.86 2.80
CA ASP A 333 3.62 49.76 2.81
C ASP A 333 3.47 49.15 1.41
N GLY A 334 3.52 47.82 1.34
CA GLY A 334 3.46 47.06 0.10
C GLY A 334 4.67 47.23 -0.81
N SER A 335 5.82 47.70 -0.32
CA SER A 335 7.03 47.88 -1.11
C SER A 335 7.89 46.61 -1.19
N MET A 336 8.56 46.42 -2.33
CA MET A 336 9.52 45.33 -2.57
C MET A 336 10.92 45.89 -2.78
N HIS A 337 11.91 45.23 -2.18
CA HIS A 337 13.32 45.61 -2.26
C HIS A 337 14.18 44.36 -2.36
N PHE A 338 15.30 44.44 -3.07
CA PHE A 338 16.34 43.43 -2.94
C PHE A 338 16.98 43.49 -1.55
N HIS A 339 17.46 42.35 -1.06
CA HIS A 339 18.22 42.32 0.19
C HIS A 339 19.41 43.31 0.14
N PRO A 340 19.69 44.07 1.22
CA PRO A 340 20.64 45.19 1.16
C PRO A 340 22.06 44.79 0.75
N SER A 341 22.46 43.54 1.02
CA SER A 341 23.78 43.03 0.66
C SER A 341 24.03 43.01 -0.86
N ILE A 342 23.00 43.08 -1.72
CA ILE A 342 23.18 43.22 -3.18
C ILE A 342 24.04 44.43 -3.55
N LYS A 343 24.03 45.49 -2.72
CA LYS A 343 24.78 46.73 -2.95
C LYS A 343 26.28 46.60 -2.61
N THR A 344 26.67 45.52 -1.93
CA THR A 344 28.02 45.33 -1.41
C THR A 344 28.59 43.96 -1.78
N VAL A 345 28.24 42.91 -1.04
CA VAL A 345 28.85 41.58 -1.09
C VAL A 345 27.95 40.50 -1.72
N GLY A 346 26.68 40.83 -1.99
CA GLY A 346 25.67 39.88 -2.44
C GLY A 346 25.89 39.36 -3.85
N LEU A 347 26.52 40.17 -4.70
CA LEU A 347 26.92 39.80 -6.06
C LEU A 347 28.42 39.52 -6.09
N HIS A 348 28.85 38.61 -6.97
CA HIS A 348 30.28 38.41 -7.22
C HIS A 348 30.92 39.74 -7.65
N HIS A 349 32.13 40.00 -7.19
CA HIS A 349 32.84 41.25 -7.47
C HIS A 349 33.44 41.25 -8.89
N SER A 350 32.56 41.25 -9.90
CA SER A 350 32.91 41.31 -11.33
C SER A 350 31.91 42.16 -12.11
N PRO A 351 32.33 42.86 -13.17
CA PRO A 351 31.41 43.65 -14.00
C PRO A 351 30.23 42.86 -14.57
N GLU A 352 30.40 41.55 -14.76
CA GLU A 352 29.41 40.66 -15.36
C GLU A 352 28.30 40.27 -14.37
N ALA A 353 28.58 40.23 -13.07
CA ALA A 353 27.66 39.71 -12.06
C ALA A 353 26.33 40.48 -11.95
N PRO A 354 26.29 41.84 -11.91
CA PRO A 354 25.03 42.57 -11.90
C PRO A 354 24.22 42.38 -13.20
N LEU A 355 24.92 42.22 -14.32
CA LEU A 355 24.29 41.99 -15.63
C LEU A 355 23.67 40.59 -15.70
N ALA A 356 24.39 39.58 -15.21
CA ALA A 356 23.91 38.20 -15.11
C ALA A 356 22.67 38.12 -14.21
N PHE A 357 22.71 38.74 -13.03
CA PHE A 357 21.55 38.80 -12.13
C PHE A 357 20.32 39.44 -12.79
N MET A 358 20.49 40.58 -13.47
CA MET A 358 19.39 41.22 -14.19
C MET A 358 18.82 40.35 -15.31
N ALA A 359 19.70 39.73 -16.11
CA ALA A 359 19.29 38.85 -17.20
C ALA A 359 18.52 37.63 -16.67
N TRP A 360 19.03 37.02 -15.60
CA TRP A 360 18.38 35.92 -14.89
C TRP A 360 16.98 36.30 -14.40
N LEU A 361 16.84 37.43 -13.70
CA LEU A 361 15.55 37.83 -13.16
C LEU A 361 14.54 38.19 -14.26
N LYS A 362 14.99 38.80 -15.36
CA LYS A 362 14.15 39.04 -16.56
C LYS A 362 13.63 37.73 -17.12
N LYS A 363 14.52 36.75 -17.30
CA LYS A 363 14.14 35.42 -17.80
C LYS A 363 13.18 34.70 -16.85
N LEU A 364 13.39 34.79 -15.53
CA LEU A 364 12.44 34.26 -14.54
C LEU A 364 11.06 34.91 -14.67
N LEU A 365 11.01 36.24 -14.82
CA LEU A 365 9.75 36.97 -15.03
C LEU A 365 9.06 36.63 -16.36
N GLU A 366 9.81 36.24 -17.39
CA GLU A 366 9.26 35.75 -18.66
C GLU A 366 8.70 34.33 -18.51
N ASP A 367 9.49 33.43 -17.92
CA ASP A 367 9.19 31.99 -17.86
C ASP A 367 8.09 31.62 -16.85
N TRP A 368 8.07 32.26 -15.67
CA TRP A 368 7.19 31.84 -14.57
C TRP A 368 5.90 32.67 -14.51
N ASP A 369 4.76 31.98 -14.54
CA ASP A 369 3.43 32.59 -14.34
C ASP A 369 3.03 32.54 -12.86
N PHE A 370 3.42 33.56 -12.09
CA PHE A 370 3.19 33.65 -10.65
C PHE A 370 2.47 34.94 -10.26
N ASN A 371 1.70 34.88 -9.18
CA ASN A 371 0.95 36.00 -8.61
C ASN A 371 1.33 36.30 -7.16
N HIS A 372 1.97 35.35 -6.47
CA HIS A 372 2.26 35.44 -5.05
C HIS A 372 3.76 35.32 -4.76
N LEU A 373 4.21 35.99 -3.70
CA LEU A 373 5.58 35.93 -3.21
C LEU A 373 5.57 35.73 -1.69
N VAL A 374 6.35 34.74 -1.24
CA VAL A 374 6.68 34.53 0.16
C VAL A 374 8.17 34.83 0.36
N THR A 375 8.46 35.74 1.29
CA THR A 375 9.82 36.11 1.70
C THR A 375 10.12 35.51 3.06
N ALA A 376 11.39 35.33 3.42
CA ALA A 376 11.76 34.71 4.69
C ALA A 376 11.33 35.51 5.92
N HIS A 377 11.33 36.84 5.80
CA HIS A 377 11.01 37.75 6.88
C HIS A 377 9.93 38.75 6.47
N LYS A 378 9.34 39.41 7.47
CA LYS A 378 8.38 40.51 7.33
C LYS A 378 7.02 40.11 6.76
N GLY A 379 6.87 40.09 5.44
CA GLY A 379 5.56 40.02 4.80
C GLY A 379 5.48 39.00 3.68
N ARG A 380 4.29 38.95 3.07
CA ARG A 380 4.01 38.16 1.86
C ARG A 380 3.20 39.01 0.91
N CYS A 381 3.48 38.92 -0.38
CA CYS A 381 2.76 39.66 -1.40
C CYS A 381 1.77 38.72 -2.11
N PHE A 382 0.51 39.12 -2.17
CA PHE A 382 -0.58 38.31 -2.70
C PHE A 382 -1.22 38.98 -3.92
N CYS A 383 -1.43 38.22 -5.00
CA CYS A 383 -2.06 38.60 -6.26
C CYS A 383 -1.30 39.58 -7.19
N ASP A 384 -0.27 40.28 -6.73
CA ASP A 384 0.43 41.30 -7.53
C ASP A 384 1.97 41.21 -7.45
N ALA A 385 2.50 40.04 -7.12
CA ALA A 385 3.95 39.85 -6.96
C ALA A 385 4.74 40.14 -8.24
N LYS A 386 4.34 39.54 -9.36
CA LYS A 386 5.05 39.67 -10.65
C LYS A 386 5.18 41.12 -11.14
N PRO A 387 4.11 41.95 -11.22
CA PRO A 387 4.25 43.35 -11.60
C PRO A 387 5.08 44.17 -10.60
N LYS A 388 5.02 43.85 -9.29
CA LYS A 388 5.87 44.53 -8.29
C LYS A 388 7.35 44.18 -8.43
N ILE A 389 7.69 42.91 -8.66
CA ILE A 389 9.09 42.49 -8.92
C ILE A 389 9.60 43.15 -10.20
N LYS A 390 8.78 43.23 -11.26
CA LYS A 390 9.14 43.94 -12.49
C LYS A 390 9.48 45.41 -12.21
N ARG A 391 8.63 46.14 -11.48
CA ARG A 391 8.89 47.54 -11.10
C ARG A 391 10.13 47.68 -10.20
N MET A 392 10.33 46.76 -9.26
CA MET A 392 11.53 46.73 -8.42
C MET A 392 12.80 46.57 -9.27
N LEU A 393 12.79 45.68 -10.27
CA LEU A 393 13.90 45.48 -11.19
C LEU A 393 14.14 46.71 -12.07
N GLU A 394 13.08 47.33 -12.60
CA GLU A 394 13.17 48.59 -13.37
C GLU A 394 13.85 49.69 -12.55
N ASN A 395 13.47 49.84 -11.28
CA ASN A 395 14.10 50.81 -10.36
C ASN A 395 15.56 50.47 -10.02
N ALA A 396 15.90 49.18 -9.99
CA ALA A 396 17.26 48.71 -9.68
C ALA A 396 18.20 48.68 -10.89
N GLN A 397 17.68 48.84 -12.12
CA GLN A 397 18.46 48.68 -13.35
C GLN A 397 19.65 49.64 -13.42
N MET A 398 19.42 50.95 -13.21
CA MET A 398 20.50 51.94 -13.24
C MET A 398 21.53 51.71 -12.13
N PRO A 399 21.14 51.51 -10.85
CA PRO A 399 22.09 51.14 -9.80
C PRO A 399 22.96 49.90 -10.12
N LEU A 400 22.38 48.86 -10.74
CA LEU A 400 23.12 47.65 -11.11
C LEU A 400 24.07 47.88 -12.31
N LEU A 401 23.68 48.71 -13.27
CA LEU A 401 24.56 49.14 -14.37
C LEU A 401 25.72 49.99 -13.87
N ASP A 402 25.47 50.93 -12.96
CA ASP A 402 26.51 51.75 -12.35
C ASP A 402 27.50 50.91 -11.54
N LEU A 403 26.99 49.91 -10.81
CA LEU A 403 27.82 48.95 -10.08
C LEU A 403 28.72 48.14 -11.03
N SER A 404 28.16 47.64 -12.14
CA SER A 404 28.92 46.95 -13.20
C SER A 404 30.02 47.85 -13.78
N ALA A 405 29.69 49.10 -14.12
CA ALA A 405 30.64 50.07 -14.66
C ALA A 405 31.76 50.42 -13.65
N LYS A 406 31.41 50.61 -12.38
CA LYS A 406 32.37 50.85 -11.29
C LYS A 406 33.38 49.71 -11.15
N TRP A 407 32.91 48.47 -11.18
CA TRP A 407 33.79 47.30 -11.10
C TRP A 407 34.66 47.13 -12.34
N ARG A 408 34.18 47.54 -13.52
CA ARG A 408 34.98 47.57 -14.76
C ARG A 408 36.13 48.56 -14.64
N ALA A 409 35.83 49.80 -14.22
CA ALA A 409 36.84 50.84 -14.03
C ALA A 409 37.87 50.47 -12.94
N GLY A 410 37.43 49.85 -11.84
CA GLY A 410 38.33 49.38 -10.79
C GLY A 410 39.30 48.29 -11.26
N ARG A 411 38.86 47.41 -12.18
CA ARG A 411 39.73 46.40 -12.81
C ARG A 411 40.78 47.03 -13.72
N GLU A 412 40.40 48.05 -14.49
CA GLU A 412 41.31 48.78 -15.38
C GLU A 412 42.34 49.63 -14.60
N GLN A 413 41.94 50.24 -13.48
CA GLN A 413 42.83 51.02 -12.62
C GLN A 413 43.74 50.15 -11.74
N GLY A 414 43.30 48.95 -11.33
CA GLY A 414 44.11 47.97 -10.59
C GLY A 414 45.08 47.15 -11.45
N GLY A 415 45.02 47.29 -12.78
CA GLY A 415 45.92 46.62 -13.74
C GLY A 415 47.33 47.23 -13.83
N GLY A 416 47.58 48.34 -13.12
CA GLY A 416 48.91 48.92 -12.96
C GLY A 416 49.71 48.24 -11.85
N CYS A 417 50.46 47.20 -12.21
CA CYS A 417 51.62 46.71 -11.46
C CYS A 417 51.37 46.09 -10.07
N TYR A 418 50.80 44.88 -10.01
CA TYR A 418 51.19 43.89 -8.98
C TYR A 418 51.24 42.49 -9.62
N ARG A 419 52.47 42.03 -9.93
CA ARG A 419 52.73 40.60 -10.17
C ARG A 419 52.60 39.87 -8.83
N HIS A 420 51.44 39.27 -8.57
CA HIS A 420 51.38 38.16 -7.63
C HIS A 420 51.73 36.87 -8.38
N THR A 421 52.84 36.26 -7.98
CA THR A 421 53.17 34.87 -8.26
C THR A 421 52.00 33.97 -7.89
N ALA A 422 51.47 33.25 -8.88
CA ALA A 422 50.47 32.22 -8.71
C ALA A 422 50.99 31.07 -7.82
N PRO A 423 50.14 30.44 -6.99
CA PRO A 423 50.19 29.00 -6.82
C PRO A 423 49.40 28.36 -7.96
N ALA A 424 50.05 27.45 -8.69
CA ALA A 424 49.43 26.64 -9.72
C ALA A 424 48.31 25.76 -9.13
N SER A 425 47.12 25.78 -9.74
CA SER A 425 46.38 24.61 -10.24
C SER A 425 44.91 24.92 -10.52
N GLN A 426 44.49 24.57 -11.74
CA GLN A 426 43.15 24.08 -12.15
C GLN A 426 41.94 25.01 -11.91
N GLY A 427 41.16 25.42 -12.89
CA GLY A 427 41.06 25.17 -14.33
C GLY A 427 39.90 26.03 -14.84
N ASP A 428 39.95 26.41 -16.12
CA ASP A 428 38.98 27.30 -16.75
C ASP A 428 37.54 26.76 -16.59
N PHE A 429 36.72 27.50 -15.85
CA PHE A 429 35.32 27.17 -15.61
C PHE A 429 34.47 27.75 -16.73
N ALA A 430 34.32 26.99 -17.82
CA ALA A 430 33.31 27.23 -18.84
C ALA A 430 31.98 26.64 -18.37
N TRP A 431 30.93 27.45 -18.30
CA TRP A 431 29.56 26.95 -18.15
C TRP A 431 29.19 26.19 -19.42
N SER A 432 29.17 24.85 -19.36
CA SER A 432 28.52 24.01 -20.36
C SER A 432 27.30 23.34 -19.75
N ASP A 433 26.14 23.65 -20.33
CA ASP A 433 24.79 23.16 -20.01
C ASP A 433 24.58 21.66 -20.35
N GLN A 434 25.60 20.82 -20.22
CA GLN A 434 25.46 19.39 -20.47
C GLN A 434 25.57 18.60 -19.17
N GLY A 435 24.48 17.92 -18.85
CA GLY A 435 24.33 17.08 -17.68
C GLY A 435 25.45 16.06 -17.59
N SER A 436 26.21 16.14 -16.49
CA SER A 436 27.02 15.05 -16.01
C SER A 436 26.42 14.53 -14.72
N GLU A 437 26.14 13.25 -14.76
CA GLU A 437 25.64 12.35 -13.71
C GLU A 437 26.19 12.70 -12.32
N CYS A 438 25.29 12.91 -11.36
CA CYS A 438 25.60 12.83 -9.93
C CYS A 438 25.10 11.46 -9.46
N GLY A 439 26.03 10.64 -8.95
CA GLY A 439 25.75 9.38 -8.28
C GLY A 439 25.30 9.55 -6.83
#